data_AF-A0A955CNC0-F1
#
_entry.id   AF-A0A955CNC0-F1
#
_cell.length_a   1.000
_cell.length_b   1.000
_cell.length_c   1.000
_cell.angle_alpha   90.00
_cell.angle_beta   90.00
_cell.angle_gamma   90.00
#
_symmetry.space_group_name_H-M   'P 1'
#
loop_
_entity.id
_entity.type
_entity.pdbx_description
1 polymer ?
#
loop_
_entity_poly.entity_id
_entity_poly.type
_entity_poly.pdbx_seq_one_letter_code
_entity_poly.pdbx_strand_id
1 'polypeptide(L)' 'MEKELIELIFAGDNIIFVTGGTIAIVAILFGTIKSMVIAGHREKSRREIAAYIAEGSMTPEQGEKLMNAGPKSKC' A
#
# COMPACT_ATOMS: atom_id res chain seq x y z
N MET A 1 -16.11 28.56 -22.71
CA MET A 1 -16.43 27.13 -22.48
C MET A 1 -15.77 26.61 -21.20
N GLU A 2 -14.44 26.73 -21.03
CA GLU A 2 -13.77 26.27 -19.79
C GLU A 2 -14.23 26.99 -18.51
N LYS A 3 -14.50 28.30 -18.58
CA LYS A 3 -14.93 29.11 -17.42
C LYS A 3 -16.33 28.76 -16.91
N GLU A 4 -17.25 28.45 -17.83
CA GLU A 4 -18.63 28.01 -17.52
C GLU A 4 -18.64 26.66 -16.78
N LEU A 5 -17.72 25.76 -17.15
CA LEU A 5 -17.57 24.44 -16.52
C LEU A 5 -17.09 24.57 -15.06
N ILE A 6 -16.18 25.51 -14.80
CA ILE A 6 -15.66 25.77 -13.46
C ILE A 6 -16.77 26.35 -12.58
N GLU A 7 -17.55 27.33 -13.06
CA GLU A 7 -18.66 27.89 -12.26
C GLU A 7 -19.74 26.84 -11.94
N LEU A 8 -20.04 25.92 -12.87
CA LEU A 8 -21.00 24.84 -12.65
C LEU A 8 -20.53 23.83 -11.58
N ILE A 9 -19.23 23.57 -11.51
CA ILE A 9 -18.61 22.69 -10.51
C ILE A 9 -18.54 23.35 -9.12
N PHE A 10 -18.34 24.68 -9.08
CA PHE A 10 -18.29 25.46 -7.84
C PHE A 10 -19.66 25.89 -7.31
N ALA A 11 -20.75 25.64 -8.03
CA ALA A 11 -22.09 25.72 -7.48
C ALA A 11 -22.18 24.81 -6.23
N GLY A 12 -22.65 25.36 -5.11
CA GLY A 12 -22.38 24.84 -3.76
C GLY A 12 -22.70 23.37 -3.49
N ASP A 13 -23.60 22.75 -4.26
CA ASP A 13 -23.93 21.33 -4.14
C ASP A 13 -22.91 20.41 -4.85
N ASN A 14 -22.30 20.83 -5.96
CA ASN A 14 -21.39 20.01 -6.75
C ASN A 14 -19.98 19.93 -6.14
N ILE A 15 -19.57 20.94 -5.36
CA ILE A 15 -18.22 21.02 -4.80
C ILE A 15 -17.91 19.91 -3.80
N ILE A 16 -18.92 19.46 -3.05
CA ILE A 16 -18.80 18.38 -2.07
C ILE A 16 -18.56 17.04 -2.80
N PHE A 17 -19.33 16.77 -3.86
CA PHE A 17 -19.19 15.56 -4.65
C PHE A 17 -17.85 15.50 -5.39
N VAL A 18 -17.42 16.60 -5.99
CA VAL A 18 -16.14 16.67 -6.72
C VAL A 18 -14.95 16.54 -5.78
N THR A 19 -14.99 17.24 -4.63
CA THR A 19 -13.91 17.17 -3.63
C THR A 19 -13.85 15.80 -2.97
N GLY A 20 -14.99 15.27 -2.53
CA GLY A 20 -15.09 13.93 -1.94
C GLY A 20 -14.65 12.82 -2.90
N GLY A 21 -15.09 12.90 -4.16
CA GLY A 21 -14.69 11.97 -5.22
C GLY A 21 -13.17 11.99 -5.47
N THR A 22 -12.57 13.19 -5.51
CA THR A 22 -11.11 13.32 -5.70
C THR A 22 -10.34 12.70 -4.54
N ILE A 23 -10.74 12.96 -3.29
CA ILE A 23 -10.09 12.36 -2.11
C ILE A 23 -10.21 10.84 -2.13
N ALA A 24 -11.39 10.31 -2.49
CA ALA A 24 -11.62 8.87 -2.58
C ALA A 24 -10.72 8.20 -3.63
N ILE A 25 -10.62 8.79 -4.82
CA ILE A 25 -9.75 8.28 -5.90
C ILE A 25 -8.30 8.26 -5.43
N VAL A 26 -7.81 9.35 -4.84
CA VAL A 26 -6.45 9.44 -4.32
C VAL A 26 -6.19 8.38 -3.25
N ALA A 27 -7.10 8.21 -2.29
CA ALA A 27 -6.97 7.22 -1.22
C ALA A 27 -6.89 5.78 -1.78
N ILE A 28 -7.71 5.45 -2.77
CA ILE A 28 -7.71 4.13 -3.42
C ILE A 28 -6.37 3.89 -4.13
N LEU A 29 -5.87 4.87 -4.89
CA LEU A 29 -4.59 4.76 -5.59
C LEU A 29 -3.42 4.54 -4.62
N PHE A 30 -3.35 5.31 -3.53
CA PHE A 30 -2.31 5.10 -2.53
C PHE A 30 -2.46 3.76 -1.80
N GLY A 31 -3.69 3.30 -1.57
CA GLY A 31 -3.97 1.99 -0.98
C GLY A 31 -3.49 0.82 -1.84
N THR A 32 -3.70 0.89 -3.16
CA THR A 32 -3.26 -0.16 -4.09
C THR A 32 -1.74 -0.19 -4.22
N ILE A 33 -1.10 0.96 -4.39
CA ILE A 33 0.37 1.07 -4.46
C ILE A 33 1.01 0.52 -3.18
N LYS A 34 0.50 0.92 -2.01
CA LYS A 34 0.99 0.41 -0.71
C LYS A 34 0.93 -1.11 -0.65
N SER A 35 -0.19 -1.69 -1.06
CA SER A 35 -0.40 -3.15 -1.02
C SER A 35 0.56 -3.88 -1.96
N MET A 36 0.80 -3.34 -3.15
CA MET A 36 1.75 -3.88 -4.12
C MET A 36 3.18 -3.86 -3.59
N VAL A 37 3.61 -2.73 -3.01
CA VAL A 37 4.95 -2.58 -2.42
C VAL A 37 5.16 -3.57 -1.28
N ILE A 38 4.20 -3.69 -0.36
CA ILE A 38 4.29 -4.64 0.76
C ILE A 38 4.37 -6.09 0.25
N ALA A 39 3.58 -6.45 -0.75
CA ALA A 39 3.61 -7.78 -1.34
C ALA A 39 4.98 -8.10 -1.96
N GLY A 40 5.53 -7.15 -2.74
CA GLY A 40 6.86 -7.29 -3.36
C GLY A 40 7.98 -7.43 -2.33
N HIS A 41 7.98 -6.61 -1.27
CA HIS A 41 8.96 -6.73 -0.20
C HIS A 41 8.86 -8.07 0.53
N ARG A 42 7.65 -8.56 0.82
CA ARG A 42 7.47 -9.88 1.46
C ARG A 42 8.02 -11.02 0.62
N GLU A 43 7.82 -10.97 -0.69
CA GLU A 43 8.36 -11.99 -1.59
C GLU A 43 9.88 -11.93 -1.66
N LYS A 44 10.45 -10.72 -1.78
CA LYS A 44 11.90 -10.51 -1.77
C LYS A 44 12.52 -11.02 -0.46
N SER A 45 11.98 -10.66 0.70
CA SER A 45 12.48 -11.13 1.98
C SER A 45 12.38 -12.66 2.14
N ARG A 46 11.34 -13.31 1.61
CA ARG A 46 11.26 -14.79 1.60
C ARG A 46 12.38 -15.43 0.76
N ARG A 47 12.71 -14.84 -0.39
CA ARG A 47 13.82 -15.30 -1.24
C ARG A 47 15.18 -15.10 -0.57
N GLU A 48 15.36 -13.97 0.10
CA GLU A 48 16.59 -13.68 0.87
C GLU A 48 16.76 -14.64 2.04
N ILE A 49 15.70 -14.90 2.82
CA ILE A 49 15.74 -15.89 3.91
C ILE A 49 16.13 -17.28 3.38
N ALA A 50 15.57 -17.71 2.25
CA ALA A 50 15.93 -18.98 1.63
C ALA A 50 17.41 -19.02 1.20
N ALA A 51 17.93 -17.92 0.65
CA ALA A 51 19.34 -17.80 0.30
C ALA A 51 20.24 -17.87 1.54
N TYR A 52 19.92 -17.16 2.62
CA TYR A 52 20.70 -17.19 3.87
C TYR A 52 20.71 -18.57 4.54
N ILE A 53 19.60 -19.32 4.45
CA ILE A 53 19.55 -20.71 4.91
C ILE A 53 20.45 -21.60 4.02
N ALA A 54 20.39 -21.42 2.69
CA ALA A 54 21.22 -22.19 1.76
C ALA A 54 22.73 -21.89 1.90
N GLU A 55 23.08 -20.65 2.20
CA GLU A 55 24.45 -20.20 2.51
C GLU A 55 24.91 -20.63 3.92
N GLY A 56 23.99 -21.07 4.78
CA GLY A 56 24.27 -21.46 6.16
C GLY A 56 24.52 -20.29 7.12
N SER A 57 24.23 -19.05 6.70
CA SER A 57 24.35 -17.85 7.54
C SER A 57 23.14 -17.66 8.47
N MET A 58 22.08 -18.46 8.31
CA MET A 58 20.87 -18.48 9.12
C MET A 58 20.35 -19.91 9.28
N THR A 59 19.87 -20.26 10.47
CA THR A 59 19.24 -21.58 10.66
C THR A 59 17.77 -21.58 10.19
N PRO A 60 17.22 -22.73 9.75
CA PRO A 60 15.81 -22.83 9.36
C PRO A 60 14.83 -22.33 10.44
N GLU A 61 15.11 -22.60 11.72
CA GLU A 61 14.28 -22.17 12.85
C GLU A 61 14.28 -20.65 13.03
N GLN A 62 15.41 -20.00 12.72
CA GLN A 62 15.50 -18.54 12.72
C GLN A 62 14.71 -17.95 11.53
N GLY A 63 14.80 -18.58 10.36
CA GLY A 63 14.02 -18.20 9.17
C GLY A 63 12.51 -18.31 9.40
N GLU A 64 12.05 -19.40 10.02
CA GLU A 64 10.65 -19.59 10.40
C GLU A 64 10.16 -18.47 11.33
N LYS A 65 10.94 -18.13 12.36
CA LYS A 65 10.62 -17.03 13.29
C LYS A 65 10.54 -15.68 12.57
N LEU A 66 11.43 -15.39 11.63
CA LEU A 66 11.41 -14.16 10.83
C LEU A 66 10.19 -14.09 9.91
N MET A 67 9.84 -15.20 9.25
CA MET A 67 8.64 -15.27 8.41
C MET A 67 7.35 -15.04 9.21
N ASN A 68 7.33 -15.46 10.48
CA ASN A 68 6.20 -15.29 11.39
C ASN A 68 6.23 -13.96 12.16
N ALA A 69 7.31 -13.19 12.11
CA ALA A 69 7.47 -11.90 12.81
C ALA A 69 6.68 -10.74 12.19
N GLY A 70 5.56 -11.03 11.51
CA GLY A 70 4.68 -10.04 10.89
C GLY A 70 4.22 -8.96 11.88
N PRO A 71 3.69 -7.83 11.36
CA PRO A 71 3.35 -6.68 12.18
C PRO A 71 2.40 -7.11 13.30
N LYS A 72 2.87 -7.06 14.55
CA LYS A 72 1.99 -7.15 15.73
C LYS A 72 0.95 -6.06 15.55
N SER A 73 -0.32 -6.44 15.42
CA SER A 73 -1.42 -5.49 15.47
C SER A 73 -1.22 -4.67 16.74
N LYS A 74 -0.86 -3.39 16.60
CA LYS A 74 -0.93 -2.49 17.74
C LYS A 74 -2.41 -2.37 18.09
N CYS A 75 -2.68 -2.60 19.36
CA CYS A 75 -3.98 -2.46 20.02
C CYS A 75 -4.69 -1.17 19.63
#